data_AF-W4RSD6-F1
#
_entry.id   AF-W4RSD6-F1
#
_cell.length_a   1.000
_cell.length_b   1.000
_cell.length_c   1.000
_cell.angle_alpha   90.00
_cell.angle_beta   90.00
_cell.angle_gamma   90.00
#
_symmetry.space_group_name_H-M   'P 1'
#
loop_
_entity.id
_entity.type
_entity.pdbx_description
1 polymer ?
#
loop_
_entity_poly.entity_id
_entity_poly.type
_entity_poly.pdbx_seq_one_letter_code
_entity_poly.pdbx_strand_id
1 'polypeptide(L)' 'MSWSFVDNISAVWENTKEPNFPNYTSGSMGPDAADKLLEKDGFFWWPITEIDVEKC' A
#
# COMPACT_ATOMS: atom_id res chain seq x y z
N MET A 1 -8.99 -2.84 20.11
CA MET A 1 -7.65 -3.43 19.91
C MET A 1 -7.00 -3.03 18.58
N SER A 2 -7.69 -2.33 17.67
CA SER A 2 -7.09 -1.91 16.39
C SER A 2 -6.01 -0.82 16.51
N TRP A 3 -6.18 0.09 17.48
CA TRP A 3 -5.25 1.22 17.70
C TRP A 3 -3.85 0.79 18.12
N SER A 4 -3.72 -0.20 19.01
CA SER A 4 -2.40 -0.67 19.49
C SER A 4 -1.48 -1.20 18.38
N PHE A 5 -2.03 -1.62 17.23
CA PHE A 5 -1.22 -2.02 16.08
C PHE A 5 -0.71 -0.79 15.32
N VAL A 6 -1.60 0.18 15.05
CA VAL A 6 -1.28 1.41 14.33
C VAL A 6 -0.33 2.30 15.14
N ASP A 7 -0.50 2.36 16.46
CA ASP A 7 0.29 3.21 17.36
C ASP A 7 1.80 2.94 17.24
N ASN A 8 2.19 1.67 17.15
CA ASN A 8 3.60 1.29 16.97
C ASN A 8 4.17 1.77 15.62
N ILE A 9 3.36 1.71 14.56
CA ILE A 9 3.76 2.18 13.22
C ILE A 9 3.91 3.70 13.25
N SER A 10 2.92 4.42 13.77
CA SER A 10 2.94 5.89 13.89
C SER A 10 4.14 6.39 14.70
N ALA A 11 4.47 5.74 15.82
CA ALA A 11 5.62 6.12 16.65
C ALA A 11 6.95 6.04 15.87
N VAL A 12 7.12 5.05 14.98
CA VAL A 12 8.33 4.95 14.13
C VAL A 12 8.35 6.10 13.13
N TRP A 13 7.23 6.38 12.44
CA TRP A 13 7.13 7.45 11.44
C TRP A 13 7.34 8.86 12.03
N GLU A 14 6.89 9.10 13.26
CA GLU A 14 7.10 10.38 13.95
C GLU A 14 8.57 10.63 14.30
N ASN A 15 9.28 9.57 14.71
CA ASN A 15 10.67 9.69 15.18
C ASN A 15 11.71 9.46 14.07
N THR A 16 11.32 8.79 12.98
CA THR A 16 12.21 8.43 11.86
C THR A 16 11.62 8.93 10.56
N LYS A 17 12.20 10.01 10.02
CA LYS A 17 11.84 10.49 8.68
C LYS A 17 12.59 9.69 7.63
N GLU A 18 11.85 8.96 6.81
CA GLU A 18 12.41 8.31 5.62
C GLU A 18 12.82 9.40 4.60
N PRO A 19 14.11 9.54 4.27
CA PRO A 19 14.57 10.53 3.30
C PRO A 19 13.98 10.30 1.90
N ASN A 20 13.68 9.05 1.54
CA ASN A 20 13.14 8.70 0.22
C ASN A 20 11.68 8.25 0.32
N PHE A 21 10.81 9.13 0.82
CA PHE A 21 9.38 8.83 0.88
C PHE A 21 8.85 8.45 -0.51
N PRO A 22 8.13 7.32 -0.65
CA PRO A 22 7.72 6.78 -1.94
C PRO A 22 6.55 7.59 -2.52
N ASN A 23 6.88 8.75 -3.09
CA ASN A 23 5.94 9.58 -3.84
C ASN A 23 5.54 8.90 -5.14
N TYR A 24 4.32 9.17 -5.59
CA TYR A 24 3.73 8.58 -6.79
C TYR A 24 2.95 9.65 -7.56
N THR A 25 2.77 9.43 -8.86
CA THR A 25 2.03 10.34 -9.73
C THR A 25 0.54 10.27 -9.43
N SER A 26 -0.15 11.42 -9.38
CA SER A 26 -1.60 11.46 -9.22
C SER A 26 -2.30 10.67 -10.34
N GLY A 27 -3.29 9.86 -9.98
CA GLY A 27 -4.00 8.95 -10.90
C GLY A 27 -3.30 7.61 -11.17
N SER A 28 -2.10 7.38 -10.61
CA SER A 28 -1.49 6.05 -10.58
C SER A 28 -2.04 5.20 -9.43
N MET A 29 -1.73 3.90 -9.43
CA MET A 29 -2.13 2.93 -8.40
C MET A 29 -1.33 3.04 -7.09
N GLY A 30 -0.41 4.02 -7.00
CA GLY A 30 0.49 4.18 -5.86
C GLY A 30 1.96 4.04 -6.27
N PRO A 31 2.89 3.98 -5.31
CA PRO A 31 4.30 3.85 -5.59
C PRO A 31 4.69 2.39 -5.89
N ASP A 32 5.74 2.20 -6.71
CA ASP A 32 6.31 0.88 -7.04
C ASP A 32 6.69 0.04 -5.80
N ALA A 33 6.95 0.69 -4.67
CA ALA A 33 7.24 0.02 -3.40
C ALA A 33 6.05 -0.84 -2.91
N ALA A 34 4.82 -0.46 -3.23
CA ALA A 34 3.62 -1.22 -2.87
C ALA A 34 3.53 -2.54 -3.65
N ASP A 35 3.86 -2.52 -4.95
CA ASP A 35 3.87 -3.73 -5.79
C ASP A 35 4.96 -4.71 -5.34
N LYS A 36 6.18 -4.19 -5.11
CA LYS A 36 7.32 -4.99 -4.64
C LYS A 36 7.07 -5.65 -3.28
N LEU A 37 6.31 -4.99 -2.41
CA LEU A 37 5.93 -5.55 -1.10
C LEU A 37 5.08 -6.81 -1.27
N LEU A 38 4.09 -6.78 -2.16
CA LEU A 38 3.25 -7.94 -2.44
C LEU A 38 3.98 -9.02 -3.22
N GLU A 39 4.77 -8.65 -4.23
CA GLU A 39 5.54 -9.59 -5.06
C GLU A 39 6.50 -10.44 -4.22
N LYS A 40 7.12 -9.83 -3.19
CA LYS A 40 7.98 -10.53 -2.24
C LYS A 40 7.28 -11.71 -1.56
N ASP A 41 5.99 -11.57 -1.28
CA ASP A 41 5.15 -12.58 -0.64
C ASP A 41 4.37 -13.42 -1.67
N GLY A 42 4.62 -13.22 -2.98
CA GLY A 42 3.97 -13.94 -4.07
C GLY A 42 2.55 -13.46 -4.42
N PHE A 43 2.17 -12.26 -3.96
CA PHE A 43 0.86 -11.65 -4.19
C PHE A 43 0.91 -10.52 -5.22
N PHE A 44 -0.27 -10.12 -5.70
CA PHE A 44 -0.44 -8.99 -6.63
C PHE A 44 -1.74 -8.23 -6.32
N TRP A 45 -1.79 -6.94 -6.66
CA TRP A 45 -3.01 -6.14 -6.55
C TRP A 45 -4.04 -6.57 -7.59
N TRP A 46 -5.30 -6.62 -7.19
CA TRP A 46 -6.38 -7.04 -8.08
C TRP A 46 -6.72 -5.90 -9.06
N PRO A 47 -6.92 -6.21 -10.36
CA PRO A 47 -7.27 -5.20 -11.35
C PRO A 47 -8.66 -4.63 -11.06
N ILE A 48 -8.74 -3.31 -10.89
CA ILE A 48 -9.99 -2.60 -10.60
C ILE A 48 -10.82 -2.28 -11.86
N THR A 49 -10.21 -2.39 -13.05
CA THR A 49 -10.86 -2.09 -14.33
C THR A 49 -11.42 -3.31 -15.06
N GLU A 50 -11.05 -4.52 -14.63
CA GLU A 50 -11.38 -5.78 -15.33
C GLU A 50 -12.27 -6.70 -14.48
N ILE A 51 -13.19 -6.12 -13.71
CA ILE A 51 -14.19 -6.91 -13.00
C ILE A 51 -15.43 -7.02 -13.91
N ASP A 52 -15.55 -8.12 -14.66
CA ASP A 52 -16.82 -8.55 -15.22
C ASP A 52 -17.72 -8.99 -14.04
N VAL A 53 -18.41 -8.02 -13.46
CA VAL A 53 -19.48 -8.31 -12.49
C VAL A 53 -20.64 -8.84 -13.32
N GLU A 54 -20.76 -10.17 -13.44
CA GLU A 54 -22.02 -10.78 -13.84
C GLU A 54 -23.11 -10.22 -12.90
N LYS A 55 -24.00 -9.40 -13.46
CA LYS A 55 -25.20 -8.95 -12.75
C LYS A 55 -26.05 -10.20 -12.50
N CYS A 56 -26.09 -10.64 -11.25
CA CYS A 56 -27.08 -11.59 -10.76
C CYS A 56 -28.52 -11.12 -11.03
#